data_AF-A0A8J3MRH9-F1
#
_entry.id   AF-A0A8J3MRH9-F1
#
_cell.length_a   1.000
_cell.length_b   1.000
_cell.length_c   1.000
_cell.angle_alpha   90.00
_cell.angle_beta   90.00
_cell.angle_gamma   90.00
#
_symmetry.space_group_name_H-M   'P 1'
#
loop_
_entity.id
_entity.type
_entity.pdbx_description
1 polymer ?
#
loop_
_entity_poly.entity_id
_entity_poly.type
_entity_poly.pdbx_seq_one_letter_code
_entity_poly.pdbx_strand_id
1 'polypeptide(L)'
;MKKQVSWNTILRHERKVRGLSQNDVATVLDCDPKTVGRWERGEATPSPRHVQQLMRLFQKDAHQLGLLVGNDKITSASSLTDTHPQPSQVPEREVTLPTHVDWGDAPYIEHFYGRSSELAMAQHWVLEEHCRVVAFLGMGGSGKTTFARELAERLKGSFSYVYWYSLQNTPHWRNFSTVVCGVLG
;
A
#
# COMPACT_ATOMS: atom_id res chain seq x y z
N MET A 1 21.27 -23.18 -1.83
CA MET A 1 19.99 -22.44 -1.74
C MET A 1 20.27 -21.05 -1.18
N LYS A 2 20.25 -19.99 -1.98
CA LYS A 2 20.47 -18.62 -1.47
C LYS A 2 19.15 -18.13 -0.88
N LYS A 3 19.09 -17.95 0.44
CA LYS A 3 17.92 -17.40 1.14
C LYS A 3 17.82 -15.92 0.78
N GLN A 4 16.81 -15.57 -0.01
CA GLN A 4 16.54 -14.19 -0.41
C GLN A 4 16.25 -13.37 0.85
N VAL A 5 17.05 -12.33 1.11
CA VAL A 5 16.87 -11.46 2.28
C VAL A 5 15.76 -10.46 1.95
N SER A 6 14.66 -10.53 2.69
CA SER A 6 13.50 -9.65 2.51
C SER A 6 13.80 -8.24 3.02
N TRP A 7 13.25 -7.23 2.35
CA TRP A 7 13.49 -5.79 2.60
C TRP A 7 13.30 -5.38 4.07
N ASN A 8 12.29 -5.94 4.74
CA ASN A 8 12.00 -5.73 6.16
C ASN A 8 13.18 -6.10 7.08
N THR A 9 13.90 -7.16 6.71
CA THR A 9 15.08 -7.66 7.41
C THR A 9 16.27 -6.74 7.20
N ILE A 10 16.40 -6.17 5.99
CA ILE A 10 17.44 -5.20 5.65
C ILE A 10 17.22 -3.89 6.40
N LEU A 11 15.98 -3.36 6.42
CA LEU A 11 15.62 -2.16 7.16
C LEU A 11 15.96 -2.31 8.65
N ARG A 12 15.55 -3.43 9.25
CA ARG A 12 15.83 -3.72 10.66
C ARG A 12 17.32 -3.83 10.95
N HIS A 13 18.09 -4.43 10.03
CA HIS A 13 19.52 -4.56 10.16
C HIS A 13 20.22 -3.19 10.08
N GLU A 14 19.94 -2.41 9.04
CA GLU A 14 20.51 -1.07 8.85
C GLU A 14 20.25 -0.14 10.03
N ARG A 15 19.01 -0.14 10.53
CA ARG A 15 18.64 0.64 11.71
C ARG A 15 19.49 0.27 12.92
N LYS A 16 19.64 -1.03 13.21
CA LYS A 16 20.41 -1.52 14.35
C LYS A 16 21.91 -1.25 14.21
N VAL A 17 22.48 -1.42 13.02
CA VAL A 17 23.90 -1.13 12.76
C VAL A 17 24.23 0.34 13.00
N ARG A 18 23.26 1.24 12.77
CA ARG A 18 23.39 2.68 13.04
C ARG A 18 23.00 3.09 14.45
N GLY A 19 22.66 2.14 15.32
CA GLY A 19 22.24 2.42 16.70
C GLY A 19 20.90 3.14 16.83
N LEU A 20 20.10 3.19 15.76
CA LEU A 20 18.82 3.91 15.75
C LEU A 20 17.71 3.05 16.38
N SER A 21 16.83 3.65 17.16
CA SER A 21 15.57 3.04 17.57
C SER A 21 14.50 3.15 16.48
N GLN A 22 13.43 2.36 16.56
CA GLN A 22 12.29 2.52 15.64
C GLN A 22 11.68 3.93 15.74
N ASN A 23 11.73 4.53 16.93
CA ASN A 23 11.28 5.90 17.19
C ASN A 23 12.17 6.95 16.51
N ASP A 24 13.49 6.75 16.49
CA ASP A 24 14.41 7.69 15.83
C ASP A 24 14.20 7.70 14.31
N VAL A 25 14.01 6.52 13.72
CA VAL A 25 13.67 6.40 12.30
C VAL A 25 12.32 7.07 12.02
N ALA A 26 11.31 6.82 12.84
CA ALA A 26 9.99 7.42 12.66
C ALA A 26 10.01 8.95 12.79
N THR A 27 10.80 9.47 13.73
CA THR A 27 10.99 10.92 13.92
C THR A 27 11.62 11.56 12.68
N VAL A 28 12.62 10.91 12.07
CA VAL A 28 13.27 11.43 10.87
C VAL A 28 12.38 11.32 9.63
N LEU A 29 11.51 10.31 9.59
CA LEU A 29 10.59 10.08 8.46
C LEU A 29 9.27 10.86 8.60
N ASP A 30 9.03 11.48 9.76
CA ASP A 30 7.79 12.17 10.14
C ASP A 30 6.57 11.23 10.11
N CYS A 31 6.72 10.05 10.71
CA CYS A 31 5.66 9.02 10.78
C CYS A 31 5.51 8.43 12.19
N ASP A 32 4.48 7.61 12.41
CA ASP A 32 4.28 6.90 13.68
C ASP A 32 5.35 5.78 13.87
N PRO A 33 5.99 5.64 15.04
CA PRO A 33 6.94 4.54 15.34
C PRO A 33 6.39 3.14 15.07
N LYS A 34 5.07 2.95 15.22
CA LYS A 34 4.39 1.68 14.91
C LYS A 34 4.45 1.36 13.41
N THR A 35 4.47 2.37 12.54
CA THR A 35 4.61 2.19 11.08
C THR A 35 5.97 1.57 10.75
N VAL A 36 7.05 2.05 11.36
CA VAL A 36 8.40 1.45 11.23
C VAL A 36 8.41 0.01 11.78
N GLY A 37 7.71 -0.25 12.89
CA GLY A 37 7.55 -1.60 13.42
C GLY A 37 6.86 -2.57 12.43
N ARG A 38 5.81 -2.12 11.73
CA ARG A 38 5.11 -2.93 10.71
C ARG A 38 6.00 -3.23 9.53
N TRP A 39 6.76 -2.24 9.08
CA TRP A 39 7.75 -2.40 8.02
C TRP A 39 8.77 -3.48 8.37
N GLU A 40 9.36 -3.44 9.57
CA GLU A 40 10.35 -4.45 10.01
C GLU A 40 9.76 -5.86 10.18
N ARG A 41 8.46 -6.00 10.39
CA ARG A 41 7.76 -7.28 10.47
C ARG A 41 7.21 -7.76 9.12
N GLY A 42 7.19 -6.91 8.09
CA GLY A 42 6.63 -7.21 6.78
C GLY A 42 5.09 -7.16 6.73
N GLU A 43 4.45 -6.53 7.71
CA GLU A 43 2.99 -6.37 7.79
C GLU A 43 2.47 -5.22 6.92
N ALA A 44 3.36 -4.30 6.53
CA ALA A 44 3.07 -3.19 5.63
C ALA A 44 4.30 -2.88 4.80
N THR A 45 4.10 -2.38 3.59
CA THR A 45 5.16 -1.79 2.75
C THR A 45 5.20 -0.28 2.95
N PRO A 46 6.37 0.38 2.84
CA PRO A 46 6.46 1.82 2.93
C PRO A 46 5.93 2.44 1.63
N SER A 47 5.23 3.55 1.75
CA SER A 47 4.81 4.32 0.57
C SER A 47 6.03 4.83 -0.23
N PRO A 48 5.89 5.19 -1.51
CA PRO A 48 7.01 5.66 -2.33
C PRO A 48 7.77 6.86 -1.74
N ARG A 49 7.09 7.76 -1.03
CA ARG A 49 7.73 8.86 -0.31
C ARG A 49 8.60 8.36 0.83
N HIS A 50 8.09 7.43 1.64
CA HIS A 50 8.86 6.81 2.71
C HIS A 50 10.02 5.99 2.16
N VAL A 51 9.85 5.30 1.03
CA VAL A 51 10.95 4.65 0.31
C VAL A 51 12.03 5.66 -0.05
N GLN A 52 11.67 6.81 -0.62
CA GLN A 52 12.65 7.87 -0.94
C GLN A 52 13.32 8.43 0.32
N GLN A 53 12.57 8.66 1.40
CA GLN A 53 13.14 9.15 2.65
C GLN A 53 14.04 8.11 3.32
N LEU A 54 13.67 6.82 3.28
CA LEU A 54 14.48 5.70 3.74
C LEU A 54 15.76 5.57 2.91
N MET A 55 15.69 5.69 1.59
CA MET A 55 16.88 5.70 0.73
C MET A 55 17.83 6.85 1.09
N ARG A 56 17.29 8.05 1.38
CA ARG A 56 18.11 9.19 1.84
C ARG A 56 18.71 8.97 3.22
N LEU A 57 17.91 8.50 4.18
CA LEU A 57 18.34 8.23 5.55
C LEU A 57 19.41 7.14 5.59
N PHE A 58 19.22 6.09 4.80
CA PHE A 58 20.11 4.95 4.74
C PHE A 58 21.24 5.10 3.71
N GLN A 59 21.22 6.13 2.85
CA GLN A 59 22.16 6.29 1.73
C GLN A 59 22.29 5.01 0.87
N LYS A 60 21.18 4.29 0.73
CA LYS A 60 21.09 3.03 0.00
C LYS A 60 20.04 3.14 -1.09
N ASP A 61 20.30 2.52 -2.22
CA ASP A 61 19.34 2.46 -3.31
C ASP A 61 18.22 1.43 -3.04
N ALA A 62 17.16 1.46 -3.85
CA ALA A 62 16.01 0.57 -3.70
C ALA A 62 16.37 -0.91 -3.91
N HIS A 63 17.43 -1.21 -4.68
CA HIS A 63 17.92 -2.57 -4.88
C HIS A 63 18.64 -3.10 -3.63
N GLN A 64 19.43 -2.25 -2.97
CA GLN A 64 20.15 -2.53 -1.73
C GLN A 64 19.23 -2.61 -0.52
N LEU A 65 18.09 -1.93 -0.56
CA LEU A 65 17.02 -2.07 0.45
C LEU A 65 16.05 -3.22 0.13
N GLY A 66 16.14 -3.87 -1.03
CA GLY A 66 15.30 -5.01 -1.41
C GLY A 66 13.87 -4.64 -1.88
N LEU A 67 13.65 -3.39 -2.29
CA LEU A 67 12.36 -2.85 -2.73
C LEU A 67 12.03 -3.12 -4.21
N LEU A 68 13.01 -3.53 -5.01
CA LEU A 68 12.82 -3.99 -6.39
C LEU A 68 13.35 -5.41 -6.51
N VAL A 69 12.47 -6.40 -6.39
CA VAL A 69 12.74 -7.73 -6.95
C VAL A 69 12.29 -7.67 -8.40
N GLY A 70 13.25 -7.48 -9.30
CA GLY A 70 13.06 -7.66 -10.73
C GLY A 70 12.45 -9.03 -11.00
N ASN A 71 11.37 -9.04 -11.74
CA ASN A 71 10.66 -10.24 -12.17
C ASN A 71 11.48 -10.91 -13.28
N ASP A 72 12.62 -11.51 -12.94
CA ASP A 72 13.48 -12.25 -13.87
C ASP A 72 12.88 -13.63 -14.18
N LYS A 73 11.67 -13.67 -14.75
CA LYS A 73 11.11 -14.84 -15.45
C LYS A 73 10.20 -14.40 -16.59
N ILE A 74 10.75 -13.72 -17.59
CA ILE A 74 10.24 -13.81 -18.96
C ILE A 74 11.38 -14.35 -19.82
N THR A 75 11.04 -15.40 -20.58
CA THR A 75 11.83 -16.04 -21.65
C THR A 75 12.82 -17.13 -21.23
N SER A 76 12.32 -18.36 -21.23
CA SER A 76 12.99 -19.42 -21.99
C SER A 76 11.94 -20.09 -22.86
N ALA A 77 12.01 -19.77 -24.14
CA ALA A 77 11.17 -20.33 -25.19
C ALA A 77 11.58 -21.79 -25.51
N SER A 78 10.60 -22.55 -26.00
CA SER A 78 10.68 -23.84 -26.72
C SER A 78 11.19 -25.05 -25.90
N SER A 79 10.53 -26.22 -25.95
CA SER A 79 10.11 -26.93 -27.16
C SER A 79 8.99 -27.97 -26.92
N LEU A 80 8.06 -27.98 -27.89
CA LEU A 80 7.39 -29.12 -28.54
C LEU A 80 6.52 -30.08 -27.70
N THR A 81 5.20 -30.01 -27.92
CA THR A 81 4.49 -31.08 -28.66
C THR A 81 3.27 -30.50 -29.38
N ASP A 82 3.29 -30.67 -30.69
CA ASP A 82 2.17 -30.62 -31.62
C ASP A 82 1.09 -31.66 -31.23
N THR A 83 -0.20 -31.32 -31.34
CA THR A 83 -1.29 -32.14 -31.93
C THR A 83 -2.68 -31.54 -31.60
N HIS A 84 -3.28 -30.92 -32.64
CA HIS A 84 -4.71 -30.86 -33.00
C HIS A 84 -5.73 -30.00 -32.21
N PRO A 85 -6.63 -29.24 -32.90
CA PRO A 85 -7.54 -28.26 -32.27
C PRO A 85 -8.90 -28.87 -31.91
N GLN A 86 -9.37 -28.65 -30.68
CA GLN A 86 -10.76 -28.91 -30.27
C GLN A 86 -11.41 -27.62 -29.72
N PRO A 87 -12.55 -27.17 -30.28
CA PRO A 87 -13.30 -26.04 -29.77
C PRO A 87 -14.24 -26.51 -28.66
N SER A 88 -14.06 -26.00 -27.43
CA SER A 88 -15.12 -25.75 -26.44
C SER A 88 -14.51 -25.56 -25.05
N GLN A 89 -15.04 -24.58 -24.32
CA GLN A 89 -14.76 -24.21 -22.92
C GLN A 89 -13.58 -23.25 -22.77
N VAL A 90 -13.85 -21.95 -22.99
CA VAL A 90 -13.07 -20.87 -22.38
C VAL A 90 -13.39 -20.94 -20.88
N PRO A 91 -12.45 -21.27 -19.98
CA PRO A 91 -12.61 -20.86 -18.60
C PRO A 91 -12.41 -19.35 -18.64
N GLU A 92 -13.50 -18.62 -18.46
CA GLU A 92 -13.48 -17.18 -18.19
C GLU A 92 -12.70 -17.00 -16.88
N ARG A 93 -11.37 -16.99 -16.98
CA ARG A 93 -10.50 -16.58 -15.90
C ARG A 93 -10.73 -15.08 -15.78
N GLU A 94 -11.69 -14.73 -14.94
CA GLU A 94 -11.82 -13.40 -14.38
C GLU A 94 -10.46 -13.07 -13.75
N VAL A 95 -9.63 -12.34 -14.50
CA VAL A 95 -8.32 -11.87 -14.04
C VAL A 95 -8.62 -10.86 -12.96
N THR A 96 -8.79 -11.33 -11.72
CA THR A 96 -8.76 -10.49 -10.53
C THR A 96 -7.33 -10.00 -10.43
N LEU A 97 -7.04 -8.87 -11.10
CA LEU A 97 -5.79 -8.17 -10.91
C LEU A 97 -5.64 -7.91 -9.41
N PRO A 98 -4.48 -8.20 -8.82
CA PRO A 98 -4.26 -7.94 -7.41
C PRO A 98 -4.49 -6.45 -7.15
N THR A 99 -5.42 -6.12 -6.24
CA THR A 99 -5.62 -4.75 -5.78
C THR A 99 -4.31 -4.22 -5.21
N HIS A 100 -3.82 -3.12 -5.77
CA HIS A 100 -2.68 -2.41 -5.21
C HIS A 100 -3.16 -1.47 -4.10
N VAL A 101 -2.60 -1.62 -2.91
CA VAL A 101 -3.04 -0.88 -1.72
C VAL A 101 -1.82 -0.23 -1.06
N ASP A 102 -1.86 1.09 -0.94
CA ASP A 102 -0.92 1.86 -0.12
C ASP A 102 -1.69 2.62 0.95
N TRP A 103 -1.57 2.11 2.18
CA TRP A 103 -2.22 2.69 3.35
C TRP A 103 -1.49 3.91 3.92
N GLY A 104 -0.30 4.27 3.43
CA GLY A 104 0.44 5.44 3.90
C GLY A 104 0.42 5.62 5.42
N ASP A 105 -0.07 6.77 5.87
CA ASP A 105 -0.22 7.14 7.29
C ASP A 105 -1.59 6.77 7.89
N ALA A 106 -2.33 5.84 7.27
CA ALA A 106 -3.62 5.42 7.79
C ALA A 106 -3.50 4.80 9.18
N PRO A 107 -4.46 5.11 10.09
CA PRO A 107 -4.50 4.43 11.37
C PRO A 107 -4.78 2.94 11.16
N TYR A 108 -4.18 2.09 12.01
CA TYR A 108 -4.58 0.69 12.07
C TYR A 108 -5.76 0.52 12.99
N ILE A 109 -6.69 -0.31 12.54
CA ILE A 109 -7.94 -0.56 13.22
C ILE A 109 -7.91 -2.03 13.62
N GLU A 110 -7.61 -2.27 14.89
CA GLU A 110 -7.71 -3.63 15.45
C GLU A 110 -9.17 -4.01 15.66
N HIS A 111 -9.96 -3.02 16.11
CA HIS A 111 -11.37 -3.19 16.38
C HIS A 111 -12.17 -1.98 15.89
N PHE A 112 -13.29 -2.26 15.25
CA PHE A 112 -14.27 -1.27 14.80
C PHE A 112 -15.64 -1.65 15.37
N TYR A 113 -16.28 -0.71 16.06
CA TYR A 113 -17.54 -0.96 16.76
C TYR A 113 -18.59 0.09 16.43
N GLY A 114 -19.84 -0.36 16.30
CA GLY A 114 -20.96 0.50 15.95
C GLY A 114 -20.85 1.05 14.53
N ARG A 115 -21.87 1.81 14.11
CA ARG A 115 -21.94 2.47 12.79
C ARG A 115 -22.01 1.55 11.57
N SER A 116 -22.47 0.32 11.74
CA SER A 116 -22.68 -0.61 10.63
C SER A 116 -23.67 -0.07 9.59
N SER A 117 -24.70 0.67 10.03
CA SER A 117 -25.69 1.33 9.15
C SER A 117 -25.05 2.40 8.28
N GLU A 118 -24.28 3.31 8.88
CA GLU A 118 -23.59 4.39 8.18
C GLU A 118 -22.54 3.82 7.22
N LEU A 119 -21.86 2.74 7.63
CA LEU A 119 -20.89 2.06 6.78
C LEU A 119 -21.57 1.42 5.56
N ALA A 120 -22.68 0.70 5.75
CA ALA A 120 -23.44 0.13 4.65
C ALA A 120 -23.95 1.21 3.68
N MET A 121 -24.44 2.33 4.22
CA MET A 121 -24.87 3.49 3.44
C MET A 121 -23.72 4.07 2.60
N ALA A 122 -22.54 4.28 3.21
CA ALA A 122 -21.39 4.79 2.49
C ALA A 122 -20.86 3.81 1.43
N GLN A 123 -20.94 2.49 1.68
CA GLN A 123 -20.61 1.48 0.67
C GLN A 123 -21.56 1.56 -0.53
N HIS A 124 -22.88 1.68 -0.27
CA HIS A 124 -23.87 1.81 -1.33
C HIS A 124 -23.64 3.05 -2.20
N TRP A 125 -23.37 4.21 -1.58
CA TRP A 125 -23.04 5.42 -2.32
C TRP A 125 -21.85 5.25 -3.26
N VAL A 126 -20.78 4.58 -2.81
CA VAL A 126 -19.56 4.42 -3.62
C VAL A 126 -19.73 3.36 -4.71
N LEU A 127 -20.30 2.21 -4.38
CA LEU A 127 -20.35 1.06 -5.30
C LEU A 127 -21.54 1.11 -6.27
N GLU A 128 -22.73 1.46 -5.77
CA GLU A 128 -23.98 1.39 -6.53
C GLU A 128 -24.35 2.75 -7.12
N GLU A 129 -24.26 3.82 -6.34
CA GLU A 129 -24.57 5.18 -6.82
C GLU A 129 -23.35 5.86 -7.50
N HIS A 130 -22.19 5.21 -7.51
CA HIS A 130 -20.95 5.69 -8.10
C HIS A 130 -20.53 7.10 -7.64
N CYS A 131 -20.80 7.44 -6.37
CA CYS A 131 -20.35 8.67 -5.75
C CYS A 131 -18.81 8.70 -5.70
N ARG A 132 -18.23 9.64 -6.44
CA ARG A 132 -16.76 9.79 -6.57
C ARG A 132 -16.11 10.48 -5.38
N VAL A 133 -16.89 11.26 -4.63
CA VAL A 133 -16.42 12.02 -3.48
C VAL A 133 -17.41 11.83 -2.34
N VAL A 134 -16.91 11.33 -1.22
CA VAL A 134 -17.67 11.16 0.02
C VAL A 134 -16.94 11.93 1.12
N ALA A 135 -17.66 12.81 1.82
CA ALA A 135 -17.12 13.61 2.91
C ALA A 135 -17.70 13.16 4.25
N PHE A 136 -16.83 12.86 5.21
CA PHE A 136 -17.23 12.56 6.59
C PHE A 136 -17.09 13.82 7.45
N LEU A 137 -18.19 14.28 8.04
CA LEU A 137 -18.24 15.50 8.84
C LEU A 137 -18.57 15.19 10.31
N GLY A 138 -18.12 16.03 11.23
CA GLY A 138 -18.40 15.89 12.66
C GLY A 138 -17.26 16.40 13.55
N MET A 139 -17.54 16.47 14.85
CA MET A 139 -16.60 17.01 15.86
C MET A 139 -15.24 16.27 15.89
N GLY A 140 -14.19 16.95 16.37
CA GLY A 140 -12.89 16.33 16.59
C GLY A 140 -13.01 15.07 17.46
N GLY A 141 -12.18 14.06 17.18
CA GLY A 141 -12.20 12.79 17.94
C GLY A 141 -13.40 11.86 17.66
N SER A 142 -14.38 12.23 16.83
CA SER A 142 -15.57 11.40 16.55
C SER A 142 -15.33 10.12 15.73
N GLY A 143 -14.07 9.78 15.43
CA GLY A 143 -13.70 8.57 14.70
C GLY A 143 -13.85 8.64 13.17
N LYS A 144 -13.91 9.83 12.55
CA LYS A 144 -14.05 9.98 11.08
C LYS A 144 -12.92 9.30 10.30
N THR A 145 -11.68 9.50 10.73
CA THR A 145 -10.50 8.89 10.11
C THR A 145 -10.56 7.37 10.19
N THR A 146 -10.94 6.84 11.36
CA THR A 146 -11.17 5.41 11.58
C THR A 146 -12.28 4.88 10.66
N PHE A 147 -13.40 5.59 10.57
CA PHE A 147 -14.52 5.22 9.70
C PHE A 147 -14.12 5.19 8.22
N ALA A 148 -13.43 6.22 7.73
CA ALA A 148 -12.96 6.29 6.35
C ALA A 148 -12.00 5.12 6.03
N ARG A 149 -11.13 4.78 6.97
CA ARG A 149 -10.18 3.68 6.82
C ARG A 149 -10.87 2.31 6.85
N GLU A 150 -11.86 2.10 7.70
CA GLU A 150 -12.68 0.88 7.72
C GLU A 150 -13.48 0.73 6.43
N LEU A 151 -14.10 1.81 5.93
CA LEU A 151 -14.80 1.81 4.66
C LEU A 151 -13.84 1.43 3.51
N ALA A 152 -12.67 2.08 3.44
CA ALA A 152 -11.67 1.78 2.43
C ALA A 152 -11.17 0.32 2.51
N GLU A 153 -11.03 -0.26 3.71
CA GLU A 153 -10.66 -1.67 3.87
C GLU A 153 -11.65 -2.59 3.18
N ARG A 154 -12.95 -2.32 3.35
CA ARG A 154 -14.02 -3.14 2.80
C ARG A 154 -14.20 -2.95 1.31
N LEU A 155 -13.95 -1.74 0.83
CA LEU A 155 -14.09 -1.40 -0.57
C LEU A 155 -12.86 -1.79 -1.41
N LYS A 156 -11.71 -2.10 -0.80
CA LYS A 156 -10.45 -2.30 -1.54
C LYS A 156 -10.55 -3.30 -2.69
N GLY A 157 -11.31 -4.39 -2.52
CA GLY A 157 -11.47 -5.42 -3.55
C GLY A 157 -12.23 -4.95 -4.80
N SER A 158 -12.98 -3.86 -4.70
CA SER A 158 -13.74 -3.26 -5.81
C SER A 158 -12.92 -2.27 -6.64
N PHE A 159 -11.67 -2.00 -6.25
CA PHE A 159 -10.79 -1.06 -6.93
C PHE A 159 -9.48 -1.73 -7.32
N SER A 160 -8.90 -1.33 -8.45
CA SER A 160 -7.55 -1.77 -8.83
C SER A 160 -6.47 -1.12 -7.95
N TYR A 161 -6.76 0.08 -7.43
CA TYR A 161 -5.84 0.88 -6.64
C TYR A 161 -6.55 1.55 -5.45
N VAL A 162 -5.93 1.49 -4.27
CA VAL A 162 -6.38 2.20 -3.07
C VAL A 162 -5.21 2.96 -2.47
N TYR A 163 -5.39 4.26 -2.27
CA TYR A 163 -4.39 5.16 -1.70
C TYR A 163 -4.95 5.89 -0.50
N TRP A 164 -4.13 5.95 0.54
CA TRP A 164 -4.39 6.79 1.69
C TRP A 164 -3.33 7.89 1.80
N TYR A 165 -3.78 9.14 1.84
CA TYR A 165 -2.88 10.28 1.92
C TYR A 165 -3.44 11.35 2.86
N SER A 166 -2.59 11.84 3.77
CA SER A 166 -2.91 13.02 4.57
C SER A 166 -2.69 14.27 3.72
N LEU A 167 -3.73 15.09 3.58
CA LEU A 167 -3.61 16.40 2.93
C LEU A 167 -3.23 17.51 3.91
N GLN A 168 -2.96 17.18 5.17
CA GLN A 168 -2.50 18.16 6.16
C GLN A 168 -1.08 18.59 5.81
N ASN A 169 -0.87 19.91 5.74
CA ASN A 169 0.44 20.51 5.43
C ASN A 169 1.02 20.19 4.03
N THR A 170 0.20 19.78 3.06
CA THR A 170 0.67 19.52 1.70
C THR A 170 1.17 20.83 1.05
N PRO A 171 2.41 20.89 0.52
CA PRO A 171 2.82 22.03 -0.29
C PRO A 171 1.90 22.15 -1.51
N HIS A 172 1.71 23.37 -2.02
CA HIS A 172 0.76 23.73 -3.10
C HIS A 172 0.52 22.62 -4.16
N TRP A 173 -0.74 22.52 -4.61
CA TRP A 173 -1.30 21.53 -5.56
C TRP A 173 -0.46 21.17 -6.80
N ARG A 174 0.53 21.98 -7.20
CA ARG A 174 1.53 21.64 -8.23
C ARG A 174 2.37 20.39 -7.91
N ASN A 175 2.47 19.98 -6.65
CA ASN A 175 3.16 18.75 -6.26
C ASN A 175 2.25 17.51 -6.18
N PHE A 176 0.92 17.68 -6.27
CA PHE A 176 -0.03 16.59 -6.10
C PHE A 176 -0.07 15.66 -7.32
N SER A 177 0.08 16.19 -8.54
CA SER A 177 0.18 15.36 -9.75
C SER A 177 1.41 14.46 -9.71
N THR A 178 2.53 14.94 -9.16
CA THR A 178 3.75 14.13 -9.00
C THR A 178 3.55 12.99 -8.00
N VAL A 179 2.76 13.19 -6.95
CA VAL A 179 2.46 12.14 -5.95
C VAL A 179 1.51 11.09 -6.52
N VAL A 180 0.49 11.48 -7.28
CA VAL A 180 -0.46 10.52 -7.90
C VAL A 180 0.17 9.82 -9.12
N CYS A 181 0.93 10.52 -9.96
CA CYS A 181 1.61 9.93 -11.11
C CYS A 181 2.81 9.06 -10.72
N GLY A 182 3.54 9.39 -9.64
CA GLY A 182 4.65 8.56 -9.14
C GLY A 182 4.20 7.27 -8.46
N VAL A 183 2.90 7.13 -8.24
CA VAL A 183 2.23 5.99 -7.62
C VAL A 183 1.51 5.11 -8.66
N LEU A 184 1.30 5.64 -9.87
CA LEU A 184 0.65 4.97 -11.01
C LEU A 184 1.62 4.72 -12.18
N GLY A 185 2.92 4.91 -11.98
CA GLY A 185 3.98 4.73 -12.98
C GLY A 185 4.91 3.57 -12.67
#